data_AF-A0A535AJT1-F1
#
_entry.id   AF-A0A535AJT1-F1
#
_cell.length_a   1.000
_cell.length_b   1.000
_cell.length_c   1.000
_cell.angle_alpha   90.00
_cell.angle_beta   90.00
_cell.angle_gamma   90.00
#
_symmetry.space_group_name_H-M   'P 1'
#
loop_
_entity.id
_entity.type
_entity.pdbx_description
1 polymer ?
#
loop_
_entity_poly.entity_id
_entity_poly.type
_entity_poly.pdbx_seq_one_letter_code
_entity_poly.pdbx_strand_id
1 'polypeptide(L)'
;MLYLLLYPLHVSYPPLNVFKYITFRTLLAGLTALTLSLVLGPMLIRRLSALQIGQAIRSDGPANHATKAGTPTMGGTLIIFSLLLATLMLADLSVPYVWIALLVTLGHGLVGFLDDYAKVRLRSSAGIPGRVRLAAEFAIAGAAALAV
;
A
#
# COMPACT_ATOMS: atom_id res chain seq x y z
N MET A 1 11.56 7.28 -11.18
CA MET A 1 12.39 8.50 -11.26
C MET A 1 13.88 8.21 -11.20
N LEU A 2 14.35 7.30 -10.33
CA LEU A 2 15.76 6.92 -10.28
C LEU A 2 16.23 6.22 -11.56
N TYR A 3 15.37 5.40 -12.19
CA TYR A 3 15.63 4.82 -13.52
C TYR A 3 15.87 5.89 -14.59
N LEU A 4 15.00 6.91 -14.69
CA LEU A 4 15.13 7.99 -15.67
C LEU A 4 16.40 8.84 -15.44
N LEU A 5 16.86 8.93 -14.18
CA LEU A 5 18.08 9.65 -13.81
C LEU A 5 19.36 8.82 -14.04
N LEU A 6 19.33 7.51 -13.76
CA LEU A 6 20.48 6.59 -13.89
C LEU A 6 20.67 6.04 -15.31
N TYR A 7 19.59 5.93 -16.09
CA TYR A 7 19.65 5.47 -17.48
C TYR A 7 20.60 6.30 -18.35
N PRO A 8 20.62 7.64 -18.35
CA PRO A 8 21.60 8.39 -19.14
C PRO A 8 23.05 8.24 -18.64
N LEU A 9 23.29 7.90 -17.36
CA LEU A 9 24.64 7.69 -16.82
C LEU A 9 25.29 6.35 -17.21
N HIS A 10 24.53 5.43 -17.82
CA HIS A 10 25.07 4.13 -18.26
C HIS A 10 26.18 4.25 -19.31
N VAL A 11 26.24 5.40 -20.02
CA VAL A 11 27.27 5.70 -21.02
C VAL A 11 28.61 6.00 -20.36
N SER A 12 28.62 6.54 -19.15
CA SER A 12 29.83 6.93 -18.41
C SER A 12 30.28 5.87 -17.39
N TYR A 13 29.38 5.02 -16.90
CA TYR A 13 29.68 3.97 -15.91
C TYR A 13 29.14 2.60 -16.35
N PRO A 14 29.99 1.71 -16.90
CA PRO A 14 29.61 0.38 -17.37
C PRO A 14 28.81 -0.50 -16.37
N PRO A 15 29.06 -0.44 -15.04
CA PRO A 15 28.28 -1.19 -14.05
C PRO A 15 26.80 -0.79 -13.97
N LEU A 16 26.41 0.40 -14.44
CA LEU A 16 25.02 0.85 -14.40
C LEU A 16 24.14 0.20 -15.49
N ASN A 17 24.72 -0.57 -16.42
CA ASN A 17 23.94 -1.33 -17.41
C ASN A 17 23.00 -2.36 -16.78
N VAL A 18 23.24 -2.79 -15.53
CA VAL A 18 22.39 -3.75 -14.83
C VAL A 18 20.95 -3.21 -14.65
N PHE A 19 20.78 -1.89 -14.61
CA PHE A 19 19.46 -1.24 -14.57
C PHE A 19 18.69 -1.30 -15.90
N LYS A 20 19.26 -1.84 -17.00
CA LYS A 20 18.49 -2.14 -18.21
C LYS A 20 17.60 -3.37 -18.03
N TYR A 21 18.01 -4.32 -17.17
CA TYR A 21 17.26 -5.56 -17.00
C TYR A 21 16.04 -5.34 -16.11
N ILE A 22 14.86 -5.65 -16.68
CA ILE A 22 13.58 -5.57 -15.96
C ILE A 22 13.61 -6.45 -14.71
N THR A 23 14.18 -7.66 -14.80
CA THR A 23 14.30 -8.60 -13.67
C THR A 23 15.06 -8.01 -12.48
N PHE A 24 16.20 -7.35 -12.74
CA PHE A 24 16.98 -6.69 -11.70
C PHE A 24 16.20 -5.54 -11.04
N ARG A 25 15.55 -4.70 -11.85
CA ARG A 25 14.73 -3.59 -11.34
C ARG A 25 13.57 -4.08 -10.49
N THR A 26 12.88 -5.15 -10.91
CA THR A 26 11.78 -5.75 -10.15
C THR A 26 12.24 -6.32 -8.83
N LEU A 27 13.35 -7.08 -8.82
CA LEU A 27 13.94 -7.61 -7.58
C LEU A 27 14.34 -6.48 -6.63
N LEU A 28 15.03 -5.46 -7.14
CA LEU A 28 15.47 -4.33 -6.35
C LEU A 28 14.28 -3.53 -5.80
N ALA A 29 13.21 -3.36 -6.56
CA ALA A 29 11.98 -2.71 -6.10
C ALA A 29 11.31 -3.51 -4.97
N GLY A 30 11.21 -4.83 -5.12
CA GLY A 30 10.67 -5.70 -4.08
C GLY A 30 11.48 -5.67 -2.78
N LEU A 31 12.81 -5.75 -2.89
CA LEU A 31 13.71 -5.65 -1.74
C LEU A 31 13.60 -4.27 -1.08
N THR A 32 13.55 -3.19 -1.87
CA THR A 32 13.40 -1.83 -1.35
C THR A 32 12.08 -1.68 -0.58
N ALA A 33 10.96 -2.17 -1.14
CA ALA A 33 9.66 -2.12 -0.47
C ALA A 33 9.67 -2.93 0.83
N LEU A 34 10.28 -4.12 0.83
CA LEU A 34 10.41 -4.95 2.03
C LEU A 34 11.25 -4.26 3.10
N THR A 35 12.43 -3.73 2.74
CA THR A 35 13.30 -3.02 3.67
C THR A 35 12.60 -1.79 4.26
N LEU A 36 11.92 -0.99 3.43
CA LEU A 36 11.13 0.14 3.90
C LEU A 36 10.05 -0.29 4.90
N SER A 37 9.30 -1.36 4.59
CA SER A 37 8.26 -1.88 5.47
C SER A 37 8.83 -2.41 6.79
N LEU A 38 9.98 -3.07 6.79
CA LEU A 38 10.59 -3.60 8.01
C LEU A 38 11.19 -2.49 8.89
N VAL A 39 11.78 -1.46 8.29
CA VAL A 39 12.39 -0.34 9.01
C VAL A 39 11.31 0.58 9.60
N LEU A 40 10.29 0.93 8.80
CA LEU A 40 9.22 1.84 9.22
C LEU A 40 8.13 1.15 10.03
N GLY A 41 8.00 -0.18 9.92
CA GLY A 41 6.99 -0.98 10.62
C GLY A 41 6.94 -0.76 12.13
N PRO A 42 8.05 -0.91 12.87
CA PRO A 42 8.07 -0.70 14.31
C PRO A 42 7.66 0.73 14.71
N MET A 43 8.05 1.75 13.92
CA MET A 43 7.67 3.13 14.18
C MET A 43 6.16 3.32 14.01
N LEU A 44 5.59 2.79 12.93
CA LEU A 44 4.16 2.89 12.66
C LEU A 44 3.34 2.13 13.70
N ILE A 45 3.75 0.91 14.06
CA ILE A 45 3.07 0.10 15.08
C ILE A 45 3.03 0.84 16.41
N ARG A 46 4.16 1.45 16.84
CA ARG A 46 4.18 2.27 18.07
C ARG A 46 3.24 3.46 18.00
N ARG A 47 3.17 4.16 16.86
CA ARG A 47 2.28 5.31 16.66
C ARG A 47 0.80 4.89 16.69
N LEU A 48 0.44 3.83 15.97
CA LEU A 48 -0.94 3.34 15.92
C LEU A 48 -1.39 2.77 17.27
N SER A 49 -0.49 2.09 17.99
CA SER A 49 -0.76 1.61 19.35
C SER A 49 -0.96 2.77 20.33
N ALA A 50 -0.14 3.82 20.25
CA ALA A 50 -0.30 5.03 21.07
C ALA A 50 -1.60 5.79 20.81
N LEU A 51 -2.10 5.77 19.57
CA LEU A 51 -3.39 6.36 19.19
C LEU A 51 -4.61 5.53 19.64
N GLN A 52 -4.39 4.42 20.38
CA GLN A 52 -5.43 3.49 20.83
C GLN A 52 -6.34 3.02 19.68
N ILE A 53 -5.78 2.89 18.48
CA ILE A 53 -6.46 2.34 17.30
C ILE A 53 -6.48 0.80 17.40
N GLY A 54 -7.02 0.31 18.52
CA GLY A 54 -7.32 -1.11 18.74
C GLY A 54 -8.71 -1.43 18.20
N GLN A 55 -8.89 -2.65 17.67
CA GLN A 55 -10.22 -3.13 17.27
C GLN A 55 -11.19 -3.02 18.48
N ALA A 56 -12.37 -2.42 18.26
CA ALA A 56 -13.45 -2.48 19.23
C ALA A 56 -13.86 -3.95 19.43
N ILE A 57 -13.89 -4.41 20.68
CA ILE A 57 -14.25 -5.79 21.01
C ILE A 57 -15.73 -5.98 20.63
N ARG A 58 -16.02 -6.90 19.70
CA ARG A 58 -17.39 -7.38 19.51
C ARG A 58 -17.80 -8.15 20.77
N SER A 59 -18.89 -7.73 21.39
CA SER A 59 -19.51 -8.36 22.57
C SER A 59 -20.02 -9.79 22.32
N ASP A 60 -20.14 -10.18 21.05
CA ASP A 60 -20.86 -11.35 20.57
C ASP A 60 -19.93 -12.48 20.07
N GLY A 61 -18.63 -12.43 20.40
CA GLY A 61 -17.63 -13.45 20.05
C GLY A 61 -17.14 -14.29 21.25
N PRO A 62 -16.75 -15.57 21.05
CA PRO A 62 -16.23 -16.43 22.13
C PRO A 62 -14.96 -15.86 22.81
N ALA A 63 -14.81 -16.12 24.10
CA ALA A 63 -13.78 -15.54 24.99
C ALA A 63 -12.32 -15.65 24.50
N ASN A 64 -12.02 -16.62 23.62
CA ASN A 64 -10.71 -16.82 23.00
C ASN A 64 -10.35 -15.77 21.92
N HIS A 65 -11.28 -14.89 21.54
CA HIS A 65 -11.00 -13.76 20.64
C HIS A 65 -10.46 -12.51 21.35
N ALA A 66 -10.42 -12.50 22.69
CA ALA A 66 -9.86 -11.41 23.48
C ALA A 66 -8.32 -11.25 23.26
N THR A 67 -7.63 -12.27 22.75
CA THR A 67 -6.18 -12.24 22.48
C THR A 67 -5.77 -11.44 21.24
N LYS A 68 -6.74 -11.04 20.38
CA LYS A 68 -6.50 -10.06 19.30
C LYS A 68 -6.68 -8.61 19.76
N ALA A 69 -6.94 -8.39 21.06
CA ALA A 69 -7.02 -7.06 21.63
C ALA A 69 -5.64 -6.38 21.59
N GLY A 70 -5.57 -5.23 20.91
CA GLY A 70 -4.38 -4.37 20.93
C GLY A 70 -3.45 -4.47 19.73
N THR A 71 -3.68 -5.36 18.76
CA THR A 71 -2.99 -5.26 17.47
C THR A 71 -3.55 -4.08 16.67
N PRO A 72 -2.71 -3.09 16.30
CA PRO A 72 -3.18 -1.91 15.60
C PRO A 72 -3.76 -2.28 14.23
N THR A 73 -4.89 -1.68 13.89
CA THR A 73 -5.53 -1.79 12.58
C THR A 73 -4.87 -0.83 11.60
N MET A 74 -5.06 -0.98 10.28
CA MET A 74 -4.45 -0.15 9.21
C MET A 74 -3.00 -0.45 8.79
N GLY A 75 -2.44 -1.63 9.12
CA GLY A 75 -1.09 -2.01 8.65
C GLY A 75 -0.91 -2.00 7.13
N GLY A 76 -2.01 -2.14 6.36
CA GLY A 76 -1.99 -2.04 4.90
C GLY A 76 -1.49 -0.68 4.36
N THR A 77 -1.62 0.40 5.15
CA THR A 77 -1.09 1.73 4.79
C THR A 77 0.42 1.72 4.61
N LEU A 78 1.15 0.98 5.47
CA LEU A 78 2.59 0.81 5.37
C LEU A 78 3.00 0.07 4.10
N ILE A 79 2.25 -0.98 3.76
CA ILE A 79 2.50 -1.80 2.59
C ILE A 79 2.31 -0.95 1.33
N ILE A 80 1.18 -0.23 1.25
CA ILE A 80 0.88 0.65 0.12
C ILE A 80 1.91 1.77 0.01
N PHE A 81 2.31 2.38 1.13
CA PHE A 81 3.34 3.42 1.14
C PHE A 81 4.70 2.90 0.64
N SER A 82 5.13 1.76 1.16
CA SER A 82 6.42 1.15 0.78
C SER A 82 6.42 0.71 -0.68
N LEU A 83 5.32 0.14 -1.16
CA LEU A 83 5.11 -0.23 -2.56
C LEU A 83 5.12 1.00 -3.47
N LEU A 84 4.41 2.06 -3.11
CA LEU A 84 4.37 3.30 -3.88
C LEU A 84 5.77 3.90 -4.02
N LEU A 85 6.50 4.03 -2.92
CA LEU A 85 7.84 4.63 -2.92
C LEU A 85 8.82 3.79 -3.76
N ALA A 86 8.83 2.47 -3.59
CA ALA A 86 9.67 1.57 -4.38
C ALA A 86 9.31 1.62 -5.87
N THR A 87 8.02 1.64 -6.20
CA THR A 87 7.55 1.71 -7.59
C THR A 87 7.93 3.04 -8.24
N LEU A 88 7.68 4.17 -7.59
CA LEU A 88 8.04 5.49 -8.11
C LEU A 88 9.55 5.67 -8.29
N MET A 89 10.35 5.03 -7.43
CA MET A 89 11.81 5.08 -7.53
C MET A 89 12.31 4.23 -8.71
N LEU A 90 11.88 2.97 -8.83
CA LEU A 90 12.52 1.96 -9.69
C LEU A 90 11.73 1.57 -10.94
N ALA A 91 10.41 1.74 -10.98
CA ALA A 91 9.59 1.42 -12.14
C ALA A 91 9.78 2.42 -13.29
N ASP A 92 9.42 1.99 -14.49
CA ASP A 92 9.45 2.83 -15.68
C ASP A 92 8.14 3.60 -15.77
N LEU A 93 8.18 4.87 -15.37
CA LEU A 93 6.98 5.73 -15.34
C LEU A 93 6.57 6.21 -16.74
N SER A 94 7.37 5.93 -17.76
CA SER A 94 7.03 6.17 -19.16
C SER A 94 5.96 5.19 -19.66
N VAL A 95 5.80 4.05 -18.96
CA VAL A 95 4.83 3.01 -19.31
C VAL A 95 3.48 3.34 -18.68
N PRO A 96 2.41 3.58 -19.48
CA PRO A 96 1.09 3.93 -18.95
C PRO A 96 0.52 2.87 -17.99
N TYR A 97 0.81 1.59 -18.23
CA TYR A 97 0.34 0.48 -17.39
C TYR A 97 0.80 0.58 -15.92
N VAL A 98 1.95 1.19 -15.65
CA VAL A 98 2.41 1.42 -14.27
C VAL A 98 1.47 2.38 -13.54
N TRP A 99 1.01 3.42 -14.22
CA TRP A 99 0.06 4.39 -13.66
C TRP A 99 -1.32 3.77 -13.43
N ILE A 100 -1.78 2.92 -14.35
CA ILE A 100 -3.04 2.19 -14.19
C ILE A 100 -2.96 1.25 -12.97
N ALA A 101 -1.87 0.50 -12.83
CA ALA A 101 -1.66 -0.37 -11.67
C ALA A 101 -1.58 0.40 -10.35
N LEU A 102 -0.91 1.57 -10.34
CA LEU A 102 -0.87 2.46 -9.18
C LEU A 102 -2.24 3.03 -8.85
N LEU A 103 -3.02 3.45 -9.85
CA LEU A 103 -4.39 3.95 -9.67
C LEU A 103 -5.27 2.90 -9.00
N VAL A 104 -5.26 1.67 -9.52
CA VAL A 104 -6.09 0.58 -8.95
C VAL A 104 -5.65 0.27 -7.53
N THR A 105 -4.34 0.14 -7.30
CA THR A 105 -3.78 -0.20 -5.98
C THR A 105 -4.06 0.87 -4.94
N LEU A 106 -3.80 2.14 -5.26
CA LEU A 106 -4.04 3.28 -4.37
C LEU A 106 -5.55 3.52 -4.17
N GLY A 107 -6.36 3.34 -5.20
CA GLY A 107 -7.82 3.47 -5.13
C GLY A 107 -8.42 2.48 -4.15
N HIS A 108 -8.14 1.18 -4.32
CA HIS A 108 -8.63 0.15 -3.39
C HIS A 108 -8.02 0.31 -1.99
N GLY A 109 -6.74 0.71 -1.94
CA GLY A 109 -6.05 1.04 -0.69
C GLY A 109 -6.74 2.16 0.09
N LEU A 110 -7.18 3.22 -0.60
CA LEU A 110 -7.91 4.33 0.00
C LEU A 110 -9.28 3.91 0.49
N VAL A 111 -10.02 3.12 -0.30
CA VAL A 111 -11.33 2.58 0.13
C VAL A 111 -11.18 1.74 1.40
N GLY A 112 -10.18 0.85 1.44
CA GLY A 112 -9.87 0.05 2.62
C GLY A 112 -9.45 0.90 3.83
N PHE A 113 -8.62 1.92 3.60
CA PHE A 113 -8.20 2.85 4.65
C PHE A 113 -9.38 3.63 5.24
N LEU A 114 -10.29 4.13 4.40
CA LEU A 114 -11.48 4.85 4.84
C LEU A 114 -12.43 3.94 5.62
N ASP A 115 -12.55 2.66 5.23
CA ASP A 115 -13.35 1.67 5.95
C ASP A 115 -12.78 1.37 7.34
N ASP A 116 -11.48 1.11 7.43
CA ASP A 116 -10.79 0.90 8.71
C ASP A 116 -10.83 2.16 9.59
N TYR A 117 -10.68 3.35 8.99
CA TYR A 117 -10.78 4.62 9.70
C TYR A 117 -12.19 4.86 10.25
N ALA A 118 -13.23 4.56 9.47
CA ALA A 118 -14.62 4.67 9.92
C ALA A 118 -14.91 3.76 11.12
N LYS A 119 -14.47 2.50 11.06
CA LYS A 119 -14.63 1.53 12.17
C LYS A 119 -13.97 2.02 13.46
N VAL A 120 -12.77 2.57 13.34
CA VAL A 120 -11.99 3.07 14.49
C VAL A 120 -12.63 4.33 15.07
N ARG A 121 -13.04 5.28 14.22
CA ARG A 121 -13.70 6.52 14.64
C ARG A 121 -15.05 6.26 15.32
N LEU A 122 -15.83 5.33 14.79
CA LEU A 122 -17.16 4.99 15.30
C LEU A 122 -17.12 3.97 16.45
N ARG A 123 -15.95 3.42 16.79
CA ARG A 123 -15.77 2.31 17.76
C ARG A 123 -16.78 1.18 17.55
N SER A 124 -17.11 0.93 16.30
CA SER A 124 -18.12 -0.04 15.87
C SER A 124 -17.52 -0.95 14.82
N SER A 125 -17.98 -2.19 14.78
CA SER A 125 -17.63 -3.13 13.71
C SER A 125 -18.24 -2.73 12.36
N ALA A 126 -19.24 -1.85 12.36
CA ALA A 126 -19.84 -1.30 11.16
C ALA A 126 -18.91 -0.26 10.52
N GLY A 127 -18.36 -0.60 9.35
CA GLY A 127 -17.60 0.31 8.50
C GLY A 127 -18.48 1.02 7.47
N ILE A 128 -17.91 1.31 6.31
CA ILE A 128 -18.62 1.92 5.18
C ILE A 128 -19.75 0.98 4.71
N PRO A 129 -20.94 1.51 4.37
CA PRO A 129 -22.02 0.69 3.83
C PRO A 129 -21.56 -0.11 2.61
N GLY A 130 -21.83 -1.42 2.59
CA GLY A 130 -21.32 -2.32 1.54
C GLY A 130 -21.67 -1.87 0.11
N ARG A 131 -22.84 -1.25 -0.08
CA ARG A 131 -23.25 -0.66 -1.37
C ARG A 131 -22.33 0.48 -1.83
N VAL A 132 -21.94 1.36 -0.90
CA VAL A 132 -21.03 2.48 -1.18
C VAL A 132 -19.63 1.97 -1.48
N ARG A 133 -19.16 0.98 -0.71
CA ARG A 133 -17.87 0.33 -0.94
C ARG A 133 -17.81 -0.33 -2.32
N LEU A 134 -18.80 -1.14 -2.67
CA LEU A 134 -18.86 -1.78 -3.98
C LEU A 134 -18.94 -0.76 -5.12
N ALA A 135 -19.77 0.28 -4.97
CA ALA A 135 -19.86 1.35 -5.97
C ALA A 135 -18.50 2.04 -6.20
N ALA A 136 -17.73 2.29 -5.13
CA ALA A 136 -16.39 2.86 -5.24
C ALA A 136 -15.40 1.89 -5.91
N GLU A 137 -15.39 0.61 -5.53
CA GLU A 137 -14.54 -0.42 -6.14
C GLU A 137 -14.86 -0.58 -7.64
N PHE A 138 -16.15 -0.60 -8.04
CA PHE A 138 -16.56 -0.62 -9.44
C PHE A 138 -16.16 0.65 -10.20
N ALA A 139 -16.28 1.83 -9.60
CA ALA A 139 -15.86 3.08 -10.22
C ALA A 139 -14.35 3.10 -10.50
N ILE A 140 -13.54 2.61 -9.56
CA ILE A 140 -12.08 2.49 -9.72
C ILE A 140 -11.75 1.50 -10.84
N ALA A 141 -12.40 0.32 -10.84
CA ALA A 141 -12.20 -0.69 -11.88
C ALA A 141 -12.63 -0.18 -13.26
N GLY A 142 -13.75 0.53 -13.36
CA GLY A 142 -14.23 1.13 -14.59
C GLY A 142 -13.29 2.21 -15.12
N ALA A 143 -12.80 3.10 -14.25
CA ALA A 143 -11.81 4.11 -14.63
C ALA A 143 -10.51 3.47 -15.15
N ALA A 144 -10.05 2.40 -14.51
CA ALA A 144 -8.89 1.65 -14.98
C ALA A 144 -9.13 0.97 -16.33
N ALA A 145 -10.30 0.37 -16.54
CA ALA A 145 -10.67 -0.28 -17.79
C ALA A 145 -10.75 0.69 -18.98
N LEU A 146 -11.16 1.95 -18.73
CA LEU A 146 -11.20 2.99 -19.76
C LEU A 146 -9.81 3.55 -20.11
N ALA A 147 -8.81 3.34 -19.25
CA ALA A 147 -7.46 3.85 -19.42
C ALA A 147 -6.51 2.85 -20.11
N VAL A 148 -6.96 1.60 -20.32
CA VAL A 148 -6.26 0.55 -21.07
C VAL A 148 -6.54 0.69 -22.56
#